data_AF-A0A6N4V025-F1
#
_entry.id   AF-A0A6N4V025-F1
#
_cell.length_a   1.000
_cell.length_b   1.000
_cell.length_c   1.000
_cell.angle_alpha   90.00
_cell.angle_beta   90.00
_cell.angle_gamma   90.00
#
_symmetry.space_group_name_H-M   'P 1'
#
loop_
_entity.id
_entity.type
_entity.pdbx_description
1 polymer ?
#
loop_
_entity_poly.entity_id
_entity_poly.type
_entity_poly.pdbx_seq_one_letter_code
_entity_poly.pdbx_strand_id
1 'polypeptide(L)'
;MTTKLIASMLFAGAAAGAVAFGPVAMAEPAPPPCVNADGSACSDLGTAGPGGATGQIPGGPGGTAGPGGASGVIPGGPGGAAGPEGATGSIPGGPGGTAGPGGASGCIPNVGCATVPGMR
;
A
#
# COMPACT_ATOMS: atom_id res chain seq x y z
N MET A 1 29.24 16.40 -22.69
CA MET A 1 28.84 16.00 -21.32
C MET A 1 27.56 16.76 -20.95
N THR A 2 26.45 16.54 -21.67
CA THR A 2 25.28 17.47 -21.55
C THR A 2 23.92 16.81 -21.81
N THR A 3 23.87 15.53 -22.20
CA THR A 3 22.60 14.88 -22.61
C THR A 3 21.95 14.06 -21.50
N LYS A 4 22.70 13.64 -20.46
CA LYS A 4 22.16 12.79 -19.38
C LYS A 4 21.33 13.55 -18.34
N LEU A 5 21.45 14.88 -18.23
CA LEU A 5 20.72 15.68 -17.25
C LEU A 5 19.27 16.00 -17.67
N ILE A 6 18.95 15.92 -18.96
CA ILE A 6 17.61 16.29 -19.48
C ILE A 6 16.61 15.14 -19.28
N ALA A 7 17.05 13.88 -19.36
CA ALA A 7 16.19 12.71 -19.14
C ALA A 7 15.71 12.60 -17.68
N SER A 8 16.52 13.06 -16.72
CA SER A 8 16.20 13.01 -15.29
C SER A 8 15.09 13.98 -14.87
N MET A 9 14.91 15.09 -15.59
CA MET A 9 13.86 16.07 -15.27
C MET A 9 12.47 15.65 -15.77
N LEU A 10 12.38 14.75 -16.75
CA LEU A 10 11.10 14.31 -17.31
C LEU A 10 10.46 13.13 -16.55
N PHE A 11 11.25 12.32 -15.83
CA PHE A 11 10.69 11.22 -15.02
C PHE A 11 10.33 11.64 -13.58
N ALA A 12 10.78 12.83 -13.15
CA ALA A 12 10.37 13.45 -11.88
C ALA A 12 9.02 14.21 -11.99
N GLY A 13 8.45 14.33 -13.20
CA GLY A 13 7.24 15.12 -13.47
C GLY A 13 5.90 14.37 -13.35
N ALA A 14 5.89 13.04 -13.19
CA ALA A 14 4.65 12.27 -13.18
C ALA A 14 4.05 12.01 -11.77
N ALA A 15 4.78 12.35 -10.70
CA ALA A 15 4.32 12.15 -9.32
C ALA A 15 4.10 13.46 -8.54
N ALA A 16 4.44 14.62 -9.13
CA ALA A 16 4.38 15.93 -8.47
C ALA A 16 3.27 16.86 -9.02
N GLY A 17 2.27 16.30 -9.71
CA GLY A 17 1.20 17.06 -10.38
C GLY A 17 -0.13 17.15 -9.63
N ALA A 18 -0.28 16.52 -8.46
CA ALA A 18 -1.56 16.50 -7.73
C ALA A 18 -1.52 17.28 -6.39
N VAL A 19 -0.59 18.21 -6.23
CA VAL A 19 -0.58 19.16 -5.10
C VAL A 19 -0.50 20.58 -5.63
N ALA A 20 -1.46 20.96 -6.46
CA ALA A 20 -1.72 22.36 -6.79
C ALA A 20 -3.24 22.50 -6.94
N PHE A 21 -3.86 23.24 -6.02
CA PHE A 21 -5.30 23.48 -5.82
C PHE A 21 -6.09 22.45 -5.01
N GLY A 22 -5.58 22.07 -3.84
CA GLY A 22 -6.45 21.78 -2.69
C GLY A 22 -6.47 23.01 -1.77
N PRO A 23 -7.64 23.48 -1.29
CA PRO A 23 -7.70 24.67 -0.44
C PRO A 23 -6.86 24.45 0.82
N VAL A 24 -6.18 25.51 1.25
CA VAL A 24 -5.51 25.60 2.55
C VAL A 24 -6.56 25.24 3.61
N ALA A 25 -6.48 24.03 4.17
CA ALA A 25 -7.35 23.61 5.25
C ALA A 25 -6.84 24.26 6.55
N MET A 26 -7.26 25.50 6.74
CA MET A 26 -7.28 26.19 8.03
C MET A 26 -8.05 25.32 9.03
N ALA A 27 -7.64 25.33 10.30
CA ALA A 27 -8.29 24.59 11.37
C ALA A 27 -9.76 25.01 11.55
N GLU A 28 -10.71 24.06 11.49
CA GLU A 28 -12.10 24.05 12.03
C GLU A 28 -12.87 22.82 11.44
N PRO A 29 -14.09 22.49 11.91
CA PRO A 29 -14.56 21.54 12.95
C PRO A 29 -14.53 20.05 12.50
N ALA A 30 -15.07 19.12 13.31
CA ALA A 30 -15.04 17.66 13.16
C ALA A 30 -14.96 17.14 11.69
N PRO A 31 -14.10 16.14 11.39
CA PRO A 31 -13.89 15.67 10.03
C PRO A 31 -15.23 15.37 9.35
N PRO A 32 -15.48 15.89 8.12
CA PRO A 32 -16.69 15.56 7.38
C PRO A 32 -16.83 14.03 7.29
N PRO A 33 -18.07 13.50 7.27
CA PRO A 33 -18.28 12.07 7.14
C PRO A 33 -17.49 11.58 5.93
N CYS A 34 -16.67 10.55 6.13
CA CYS A 34 -15.93 9.92 5.06
C CYS A 34 -16.95 9.43 4.01
N VAL A 35 -16.88 10.03 2.82
CA VAL A 35 -17.72 9.71 1.68
C VAL A 35 -16.89 8.98 0.64
N ASN A 36 -17.45 7.90 0.09
CA ASN A 36 -16.90 7.21 -1.06
C ASN A 36 -16.96 8.16 -2.29
N ALA A 37 -16.21 7.85 -3.35
CA ALA A 37 -16.22 8.64 -4.59
C ALA A 37 -17.61 8.72 -5.26
N ASP A 38 -18.53 7.80 -4.91
CA ASP A 38 -19.93 7.76 -5.35
C ASP A 38 -20.91 8.51 -4.41
N GLY A 39 -20.42 9.12 -3.32
CA GLY A 39 -21.22 9.91 -2.37
C GLY A 39 -21.87 9.11 -1.24
N SER A 40 -21.71 7.78 -1.19
CA SER A 40 -22.17 6.96 -0.06
C SER A 40 -21.30 7.15 1.19
N ALA A 41 -21.86 6.95 2.39
CA ALA A 41 -21.09 6.97 3.63
C ALA A 41 -20.16 5.75 3.68
N CYS A 42 -18.90 5.92 4.09
CA CYS A 42 -17.99 4.77 4.18
C CYS A 42 -18.48 3.72 5.19
N SER A 43 -19.31 4.09 6.18
CA SER A 43 -19.69 3.30 7.36
C SER A 43 -20.14 1.86 7.09
N ASP A 44 -20.64 1.55 5.91
CA ASP A 44 -21.24 0.25 5.62
C ASP A 44 -20.21 -0.80 5.15
N LEU A 45 -19.03 -0.37 4.68
CA LEU A 45 -18.01 -1.26 4.11
C LEU A 45 -16.56 -0.86 4.46
N GLY A 46 -16.34 0.28 5.12
CA GLY A 46 -14.99 0.76 5.45
C GLY A 46 -14.96 2.08 6.22
N THR A 47 -13.76 2.54 6.58
CA THR A 47 -13.58 3.87 7.18
C THR A 47 -12.31 4.50 6.62
N ALA A 48 -12.25 5.83 6.56
CA ALA A 48 -11.04 6.54 6.15
C ALA A 48 -10.85 7.82 6.99
N GLY A 49 -9.62 8.06 7.44
CA GLY A 49 -9.24 9.24 8.22
C GLY A 49 -7.73 9.46 8.28
N PRO A 50 -7.25 10.46 9.04
CA PRO A 50 -5.83 10.80 9.13
C PRO A 50 -4.92 9.65 9.62
N GLY A 51 -5.49 8.71 10.39
CA GLY A 51 -4.79 7.51 10.86
C GLY A 51 -4.74 6.36 9.85
N GLY A 52 -5.42 6.49 8.71
CA GLY A 52 -5.52 5.45 7.70
C GLY A 52 -6.96 5.12 7.28
N ALA A 53 -7.09 4.08 6.46
CA ALA A 53 -8.33 3.56 5.96
C ALA A 53 -8.46 2.05 6.20
N THR A 54 -9.69 1.57 6.33
CA THR A 54 -10.07 0.16 6.40
C THR A 54 -11.18 -0.10 5.41
N GLY A 55 -11.22 -1.31 4.85
CA GLY A 55 -12.29 -1.75 3.96
C GLY A 55 -12.47 -3.24 4.07
N GLN A 56 -13.71 -3.71 4.10
CA GLN A 56 -14.05 -5.12 4.20
C GLN A 56 -15.29 -5.39 3.35
N ILE A 57 -15.17 -6.35 2.44
CA ILE A 57 -16.31 -6.90 1.73
C ILE A 57 -16.80 -8.14 2.48
N PRO A 58 -18.07 -8.23 2.91
CA PRO A 58 -18.59 -9.43 3.57
C PRO A 58 -18.36 -10.70 2.74
N GLY A 59 -17.65 -11.68 3.32
CA GLY A 59 -17.26 -12.92 2.64
C GLY A 59 -16.19 -12.75 1.55
N GLY A 60 -15.71 -11.53 1.32
CA GLY A 60 -14.76 -11.17 0.28
C GLY A 60 -13.47 -10.58 0.84
N PRO A 61 -12.67 -9.93 -0.03
CA PRO A 61 -11.42 -9.30 0.35
C PRO A 61 -11.60 -8.20 1.37
N GLY A 62 -10.56 -7.99 2.15
CA GLY A 62 -10.48 -6.88 3.08
C GLY A 62 -9.06 -6.40 3.26
N GLY A 63 -8.93 -5.17 3.73
CA GLY A 63 -7.63 -4.56 3.96
C GLY A 63 -7.68 -3.30 4.79
N THR A 64 -6.49 -2.87 5.16
CA THR A 64 -6.23 -1.65 5.93
C THR A 64 -4.99 -0.97 5.38
N ALA A 65 -4.92 0.35 5.44
CA ALA A 65 -3.76 1.12 5.04
C ALA A 65 -3.62 2.36 5.94
N GLY A 66 -2.40 2.69 6.36
CA GLY A 66 -2.13 3.87 7.17
C GLY A 66 -0.65 4.24 7.13
N PRO A 67 -0.22 5.21 7.96
CA PRO A 67 1.16 5.69 7.97
C PRO A 67 2.20 4.59 8.25
N GLY A 68 1.82 3.54 8.99
CA GLY A 68 2.66 2.40 9.30
C GLY A 68 2.72 1.32 8.22
N GLY A 69 1.95 1.47 7.13
CA GLY A 69 1.85 0.47 6.07
C GLY A 69 0.42 0.04 5.77
N ALA A 70 0.30 -0.97 4.92
CA ALA A 70 -0.95 -1.55 4.47
C ALA A 70 -0.94 -3.07 4.61
N SER A 71 -2.13 -3.66 4.76
CA SER A 71 -2.34 -5.10 4.80
C SER A 71 -3.64 -5.44 4.10
N GLY A 72 -3.68 -6.58 3.42
CA GLY A 72 -4.86 -7.07 2.74
C GLY A 72 -4.87 -8.59 2.64
N VAL A 73 -6.07 -9.15 2.68
CA VAL A 73 -6.30 -10.59 2.57
C VAL A 73 -7.52 -10.86 1.71
N ILE A 74 -7.45 -11.93 0.94
CA ILE A 74 -8.58 -12.51 0.24
C ILE A 74 -8.91 -13.86 0.89
N PRO A 75 -10.13 -14.12 1.36
CA PRO A 75 -10.51 -15.42 1.89
C PRO A 75 -10.23 -16.55 0.90
N GLY A 76 -9.43 -17.54 1.33
CA GLY A 76 -8.96 -18.64 0.48
C GLY A 76 -7.94 -18.25 -0.60
N GLY A 77 -7.66 -16.96 -0.74
CA GLY A 77 -6.75 -16.40 -1.72
C GLY A 77 -5.50 -15.79 -1.09
N PRO A 78 -4.72 -15.03 -1.86
CA PRO A 78 -3.50 -14.43 -1.38
C PRO A 78 -3.76 -13.37 -0.32
N GLY A 79 -2.75 -13.18 0.53
CA GLY A 79 -2.69 -12.09 1.49
C GLY A 79 -1.28 -11.54 1.58
N GLY A 80 -1.16 -10.34 2.13
CA GLY A 80 0.12 -9.69 2.31
C GLY A 80 0.01 -8.38 3.08
N ALA A 81 1.16 -7.90 3.52
CA ALA A 81 1.30 -6.62 4.17
C ALA A 81 2.58 -5.93 3.69
N ALA A 82 2.62 -4.61 3.75
CA ALA A 82 3.79 -3.81 3.42
C ALA A 82 3.86 -2.61 4.35
N GLY A 83 5.05 -2.30 4.84
CA GLY A 83 5.33 -1.13 5.65
C GLY A 83 6.79 -0.70 5.50
N PRO A 84 7.25 0.26 6.33
CA PRO A 84 8.62 0.77 6.28
C PRO A 84 9.69 -0.32 6.42
N GLU A 85 9.40 -1.37 7.19
CA GLU A 85 10.31 -2.50 7.43
C GLU A 85 10.29 -3.57 6.32
N GLY A 86 9.50 -3.34 5.27
CA GLY A 86 9.38 -4.25 4.15
C GLY A 86 7.97 -4.80 3.96
N ALA A 87 7.88 -5.80 3.10
CA ALA A 87 6.64 -6.42 2.68
C ALA A 87 6.66 -7.93 2.86
N THR A 88 5.48 -8.50 3.04
CA THR A 88 5.23 -9.93 3.12
C THR A 88 4.06 -10.28 2.20
N GLY A 89 4.08 -11.48 1.65
CA GLY A 89 3.00 -11.98 0.82
C GLY A 89 2.99 -13.50 0.83
N SER A 90 1.80 -14.08 0.78
CA SER A 90 1.64 -15.53 0.71
C SER A 90 0.37 -15.89 -0.03
N ILE A 91 0.44 -16.97 -0.79
CA ILE A 91 -0.70 -17.61 -1.44
C ILE A 91 -0.95 -18.96 -0.74
N PRO A 92 -2.17 -19.25 -0.26
CA PRO A 92 -2.50 -20.56 0.28
C PRO A 92 -2.17 -21.69 -0.72
N GLY A 93 -1.38 -22.68 -0.28
CA GLY A 93 -0.89 -23.76 -1.13
C GLY A 93 0.13 -23.34 -2.20
N GLY A 94 0.45 -22.07 -2.29
CA GLY A 94 1.32 -21.48 -3.30
C GLY A 94 2.56 -20.81 -2.69
N PRO A 95 3.24 -19.97 -3.48
CA PRO A 95 4.45 -19.31 -3.03
C PRO A 95 4.18 -18.25 -1.95
N GLY A 96 5.20 -17.98 -1.17
CA GLY A 96 5.21 -16.88 -0.21
C GLY A 96 6.61 -16.31 -0.03
N GLY A 97 6.70 -15.11 0.52
CA GLY A 97 7.97 -14.46 0.75
C GLY A 97 7.85 -13.15 1.51
N THR A 98 9.01 -12.65 1.91
CA THR A 98 9.20 -11.40 2.61
C THR A 98 10.38 -10.65 2.00
N ALA A 99 10.34 -9.33 1.99
CA ALA A 99 11.42 -8.50 1.51
C ALA A 99 11.48 -7.21 2.31
N GLY A 100 12.66 -6.82 2.78
CA GLY A 100 12.87 -5.58 3.52
C GLY A 100 14.34 -5.15 3.50
N PRO A 101 14.72 -4.14 4.30
CA PRO A 101 16.09 -3.63 4.34
C PRO A 101 17.14 -4.71 4.67
N GLY A 102 16.77 -5.73 5.46
CA GLY A 102 17.62 -6.86 5.81
C GLY A 102 17.80 -7.91 4.71
N GLY A 103 17.13 -7.76 3.56
CA GLY A 103 17.14 -8.72 2.47
C GLY A 103 15.76 -9.26 2.15
N ALA A 104 15.72 -10.26 1.28
CA ALA A 104 14.50 -10.92 0.83
C ALA A 104 14.59 -12.43 0.97
N SER A 105 13.48 -13.07 1.27
CA SER A 105 13.33 -14.52 1.31
C SER A 105 12.02 -14.93 0.64
N GLY A 106 12.04 -16.06 -0.06
CA GLY A 106 10.84 -16.61 -0.67
C GLY A 106 10.91 -18.13 -0.78
N CYS A 107 9.75 -18.75 -0.71
CA CYS A 107 9.58 -20.19 -0.85
C CYS A 107 8.46 -20.49 -1.84
N ILE A 108 8.69 -21.49 -2.68
CA ILE A 108 7.67 -22.08 -3.53
C ILE A 108 7.50 -23.54 -3.10
N PRO A 109 6.28 -23.97 -2.68
CA PRO A 109 6.03 -25.35 -2.29
C PRO A 109 6.47 -26.33 -3.37
N ASN A 110 7.10 -27.42 -2.95
CA ASN A 110 7.64 -28.47 -3.83
C ASN A 110 8.76 -28.04 -4.80
N VAL A 111 9.24 -26.80 -4.74
CA VAL A 111 10.37 -26.32 -5.55
C VAL A 111 11.55 -25.96 -4.64
N GLY A 112 11.33 -25.15 -3.60
CA GLY A 112 12.37 -24.78 -2.65
C GLY A 112 12.30 -23.32 -2.20
N CYS A 113 13.27 -22.93 -1.38
CA CYS A 113 13.38 -21.58 -0.83
C CYS A 113 14.69 -20.92 -1.26
N ALA A 114 14.66 -19.60 -1.40
CA ALA A 114 15.83 -18.78 -1.66
C ALA A 114 15.83 -17.55 -0.75
N THR A 115 17.02 -17.11 -0.37
CA THR A 115 17.22 -15.93 0.46
C THR A 115 18.37 -15.09 -0.11
N VAL A 116 18.15 -13.79 -0.21
CA VAL A 116 19.14 -12.79 -0.62
C VAL A 116 19.34 -11.83 0.54
N PRO A 117 20.56 -11.72 1.11
CA PRO A 117 20.85 -10.78 2.19
C PRO A 117 20.72 -9.32 1.73
N GLY A 118 20.36 -8.43 2.66
CA GLY A 118 20.33 -7.00 2.43
C GLY A 118 21.73 -6.41 2.21
N MET A 119 21.79 -5.37 1.39
CA MET A 119 23.01 -4.59 1.18
C MET A 119 23.08 -3.54 2.29
N ARG A 120 24.17 -3.53 3.06
CA ARG A 120 24.43 -2.50 4.09
C ARG A 120 24.91 -1.20 3.47
#